data_AF-A0A8T7EI72-F1
#
_entry.id   AF-A0A8T7EI72-F1
#
_cell.length_a   1.000
_cell.length_b   1.000
_cell.length_c   1.000
_cell.angle_alpha   90.00
_cell.angle_beta   90.00
_cell.angle_gamma   90.00
#
_symmetry.space_group_name_H-M   'P 1'
#
loop_
_entity.id
_entity.type
_entity.pdbx_description
1 polymer ?
#
loop_
_entity_poly.entity_id
_entity_poly.type
_entity_poly.pdbx_seq_one_letter_code
_entity_poly.pdbx_strand_id
1 'polypeptide(L)'
;MMNTPDFYQHFGPNSDPGEYGWMLDGLPDSLAALCELVKHQLIHPSQRQEYRGALPPGGQNEDARFTAVSQMLAALYKRNEAGLVMSRPSRQRLIVSCRNHALLLAAILKRHGIPARLRVGFAEYVSDRKGKYVDHWICEVWQEAESRWLLVDPDTKMVDIPRSDFKLAADVWLSARQGFTYPSLYGVGRWWGWEPIRQNLIH
;
A
#
# COMPACT_ATOMS: atom_id res chain seq x y z
N MET A 1 10.94 -23.76 14.81
CA MET A 1 10.64 -22.32 14.67
C MET A 1 10.51 -22.05 13.19
N MET A 2 9.44 -21.39 12.72
CA MET A 2 9.38 -20.91 11.33
C MET A 2 10.49 -19.88 11.12
N ASN A 3 11.18 -19.90 9.97
CA ASN A 3 12.12 -18.84 9.64
C ASN A 3 11.35 -17.52 9.48
N THR A 4 11.97 -16.39 9.81
CA THR A 4 11.32 -15.07 9.80
C THR A 4 10.55 -14.75 8.50
N PRO A 5 11.04 -15.12 7.30
CA PRO A 5 10.27 -14.96 6.06
C PRO A 5 9.02 -15.84 5.99
N ASP A 6 9.08 -17.11 6.39
CA ASP A 6 7.96 -18.06 6.28
C ASP A 6 6.71 -17.56 7.01
N PHE A 7 6.87 -16.95 8.18
CA PHE A 7 5.77 -16.34 8.92
C PHE A 7 4.99 -15.31 8.08
N TYR A 8 5.68 -14.53 7.25
CA TYR A 8 5.08 -13.49 6.42
C TYR A 8 4.46 -14.01 5.12
N GLN A 9 4.51 -15.31 4.85
CA GLN A 9 3.73 -15.93 3.75
C GLN A 9 2.26 -16.10 4.15
N HIS A 10 1.95 -16.17 5.45
CA HIS A 10 0.60 -16.42 5.92
C HIS A 10 -0.26 -15.16 5.95
N PHE A 11 -1.55 -15.32 5.62
CA PHE A 11 -2.53 -14.26 5.80
C PHE A 11 -2.68 -13.90 7.28
N GLY A 12 -2.69 -12.61 7.58
CA GLY A 12 -3.24 -12.08 8.83
C GLY A 12 -4.70 -11.62 8.64
N PRO A 13 -5.37 -11.17 9.71
CA PRO A 13 -6.80 -10.85 9.70
C PRO A 13 -7.24 -9.87 8.61
N ASN A 14 -6.39 -8.88 8.29
CA ASN A 14 -6.71 -7.86 7.28
C ASN A 14 -6.27 -8.25 5.87
N SER A 15 -5.36 -9.21 5.71
CA SER A 15 -4.85 -9.63 4.40
C SER A 15 -5.51 -10.90 3.88
N ASP A 16 -6.32 -11.58 4.69
CA ASP A 16 -7.07 -12.77 4.28
C ASP A 16 -8.14 -12.38 3.23
N PRO A 17 -8.13 -12.99 2.03
CA PRO A 17 -9.11 -12.69 0.99
C PRO A 17 -10.50 -13.31 1.26
N GLY A 18 -10.62 -14.22 2.24
CA GLY A 18 -11.85 -14.94 2.52
C GLY A 18 -12.35 -15.76 1.33
N GLU A 19 -13.66 -15.75 1.08
CA GLU A 19 -14.28 -16.47 -0.05
C GLU A 19 -13.81 -15.99 -1.43
N TYR A 20 -13.24 -14.78 -1.52
CA TYR A 20 -12.74 -14.20 -2.77
C TYR A 20 -11.28 -14.57 -3.07
N GLY A 21 -10.68 -15.53 -2.35
CA GLY A 21 -9.30 -15.96 -2.56
C GLY A 21 -8.97 -16.41 -3.98
N TRP A 22 -9.96 -16.95 -4.70
CA TRP A 22 -9.83 -17.34 -6.10
C TRP A 22 -9.52 -16.16 -7.04
N MET A 23 -9.88 -14.93 -6.67
CA MET A 23 -9.55 -13.72 -7.45
C MET A 23 -8.05 -13.41 -7.47
N LEU A 24 -7.28 -14.04 -6.59
CA LEU A 24 -5.83 -13.86 -6.46
C LEU A 24 -5.05 -14.95 -7.22
N ASP A 25 -5.73 -15.92 -7.84
CA ASP A 25 -5.11 -17.01 -8.59
C ASP A 25 -4.81 -16.60 -10.04
N GLY A 26 -3.73 -17.12 -10.62
CA GLY A 26 -3.36 -16.88 -12.02
C GLY A 26 -2.98 -15.43 -12.34
N LEU A 27 -2.67 -14.61 -11.33
CA LEU A 27 -2.17 -13.24 -11.50
C LEU A 27 -0.70 -13.23 -11.95
N PRO A 28 -0.19 -12.11 -12.48
CA PRO A 28 1.21 -12.01 -12.92
C PRO A 28 2.22 -12.24 -11.80
N ASP A 29 3.35 -12.85 -12.11
CA ASP A 29 4.39 -13.15 -11.11
C ASP A 29 5.30 -11.96 -10.78
N SER A 30 5.48 -11.01 -11.71
CA SER A 30 6.44 -9.92 -11.51
C SER A 30 5.87 -8.80 -10.64
N LEU A 31 6.70 -8.27 -9.72
CA LEU A 31 6.30 -7.17 -8.84
C LEU A 31 5.83 -5.94 -9.63
N ALA A 32 6.49 -5.61 -10.74
CA ALA A 32 6.08 -4.50 -11.59
C ALA A 32 4.67 -4.71 -12.18
N ALA A 33 4.37 -5.91 -12.69
CA ALA A 33 3.04 -6.22 -13.23
C ALA A 33 1.98 -6.26 -12.11
N LEU A 34 2.32 -6.77 -10.93
CA LEU A 34 1.41 -6.74 -9.78
C LEU A 34 1.09 -5.32 -9.31
N CYS A 35 2.09 -4.43 -9.25
CA CYS A 35 1.89 -3.02 -8.94
C CYS A 35 0.98 -2.34 -9.98
N GLU A 36 1.21 -2.59 -11.28
CA GLU A 36 0.30 -2.11 -12.33
C GLU A 36 -1.11 -2.67 -12.13
N LEU A 37 -1.26 -3.97 -11.87
CA LEU A 37 -2.56 -4.59 -11.63
C LEU A 37 -3.30 -3.91 -10.48
N VAL A 38 -2.65 -3.74 -9.33
CA VAL A 38 -3.21 -3.06 -8.16
C VAL A 38 -3.66 -1.65 -8.52
N LYS A 39 -2.85 -0.91 -9.30
CA LYS A 39 -3.21 0.44 -9.76
C LYS A 39 -4.40 0.47 -10.74
N HIS A 40 -4.63 -0.63 -11.45
CA HIS A 40 -5.85 -0.79 -12.26
C HIS A 40 -7.08 -1.15 -11.42
N GLN A 41 -6.94 -1.52 -10.14
CA GLN A 41 -8.06 -1.79 -9.25
C GLN A 41 -8.42 -0.61 -8.36
N LEU A 42 -7.44 0.23 -8.03
CA LEU A 42 -7.54 1.24 -6.99
C LEU A 42 -7.11 2.62 -7.51
N ILE A 43 -7.69 3.68 -6.95
CA ILE A 43 -7.34 5.07 -7.21
C ILE A 43 -7.00 5.73 -5.88
N HIS A 44 -5.84 6.36 -5.79
CA HIS A 44 -5.46 7.09 -4.59
C HIS A 44 -6.33 8.36 -4.42
N PRO A 45 -6.80 8.72 -3.21
CA PRO A 45 -7.59 9.93 -2.99
C PRO A 45 -6.92 11.22 -3.49
N SER A 46 -5.59 11.32 -3.47
CA SER A 46 -4.87 12.49 -4.02
C SER A 46 -4.98 12.60 -5.55
N GLN A 47 -5.19 11.50 -6.26
CA GLN A 47 -5.26 11.44 -7.72
C GLN A 47 -6.67 11.65 -8.28
N ARG A 48 -7.67 11.85 -7.42
CA ARG A 48 -9.08 12.01 -7.84
C ARG A 48 -9.28 13.06 -8.93
N GLN A 49 -8.49 14.13 -8.88
CA GLN A 49 -8.58 15.21 -9.84
C GLN A 49 -8.37 14.72 -11.28
N GLU A 50 -7.43 13.78 -11.47
CA GLU A 50 -7.07 13.19 -12.76
C GLU A 50 -8.23 12.37 -13.36
N TYR A 51 -9.15 11.89 -12.51
CA TYR A 51 -10.25 11.02 -12.91
C TYR A 51 -11.63 11.70 -12.84
N ARG A 52 -11.73 13.01 -12.61
CA ARG A 52 -13.04 13.69 -12.37
C ARG A 52 -14.12 13.38 -13.41
N GLY A 53 -13.76 13.23 -14.69
CA GLY A 53 -14.70 12.92 -15.77
C GLY A 53 -15.17 11.46 -15.82
N ALA A 54 -14.52 10.57 -15.08
CA ALA A 54 -14.78 9.13 -15.11
C ALA A 54 -15.19 8.56 -13.73
N LEU A 55 -15.02 9.30 -12.64
CA LEU A 55 -15.47 8.87 -11.33
C LEU A 55 -16.99 9.03 -11.18
N PRO A 56 -17.66 8.11 -10.45
CA PRO A 56 -19.05 8.31 -10.07
C PRO A 56 -19.26 9.65 -9.33
N PRO A 57 -20.40 10.33 -9.50
CA PRO A 57 -20.72 11.52 -8.73
C PRO A 57 -20.58 11.26 -7.23
N GLY A 58 -19.81 12.09 -6.53
CA GLY A 58 -19.57 11.92 -5.10
C GLY A 58 -18.66 10.74 -4.73
N GLY A 59 -17.77 10.30 -5.63
CA GLY A 59 -16.70 9.36 -5.27
C GLY A 59 -15.86 9.92 -4.10
N GLN A 60 -16.09 9.45 -2.87
CA GLN A 60 -15.42 9.86 -1.63
C GLN A 60 -14.41 8.82 -1.13
N ASN A 61 -13.45 9.24 -0.30
CA ASN A 61 -12.40 8.34 0.17
C ASN A 61 -13.10 7.16 0.88
N GLU A 62 -12.81 5.94 0.44
CA GLU A 62 -13.48 4.74 0.89
C GLU A 62 -12.68 3.97 1.96
N ASP A 63 -11.54 4.49 2.44
CA ASP A 63 -10.68 3.80 3.42
C ASP A 63 -11.44 3.30 4.66
N ALA A 64 -12.32 4.14 5.22
CA ALA A 64 -13.11 3.79 6.40
C ALA A 64 -14.09 2.62 6.16
N ARG A 65 -14.40 2.30 4.89
CA ARG A 65 -15.27 1.19 4.51
C ARG A 65 -14.50 -0.12 4.33
N PHE A 66 -13.20 -0.04 4.06
CA PHE A 66 -12.39 -1.17 3.62
C PHE A 66 -11.13 -1.31 4.49
N THR A 67 -11.28 -1.99 5.62
CA THR A 67 -10.16 -2.25 6.54
C THR A 67 -9.42 -3.56 6.23
N ALA A 68 -10.07 -4.50 5.53
CA ALA A 68 -9.56 -5.80 5.12
C ALA A 68 -9.67 -6.09 3.61
N VAL A 69 -8.82 -6.97 3.08
CA VAL A 69 -8.77 -7.36 1.66
C VAL A 69 -10.06 -8.01 1.20
N SER A 70 -10.65 -8.90 1.98
CA SER A 70 -11.93 -9.54 1.66
C SER A 70 -13.04 -8.52 1.34
N GLN A 71 -13.10 -7.41 2.08
CA GLN A 71 -14.06 -6.33 1.85
C GLN A 71 -13.77 -5.59 0.52
N MET A 72 -12.49 -5.35 0.22
CA MET A 72 -12.07 -4.75 -1.05
C MET A 72 -12.42 -5.65 -2.24
N LEU A 73 -12.10 -6.95 -2.14
CA LEU A 73 -12.37 -7.93 -3.19
C LEU A 73 -13.87 -8.07 -3.45
N ALA A 74 -14.70 -8.17 -2.40
CA ALA A 74 -16.15 -8.19 -2.51
C ALA A 74 -16.69 -6.96 -3.26
N ALA A 75 -16.20 -5.77 -2.90
CA ALA A 75 -16.62 -4.52 -3.54
C ALA A 75 -16.13 -4.41 -5.00
N LEU A 76 -14.90 -4.85 -5.30
CA LEU A 76 -14.35 -4.89 -6.66
C LEU A 76 -15.13 -5.86 -7.55
N TYR A 77 -15.45 -7.04 -7.04
CA TYR A 77 -16.24 -8.06 -7.73
C TYR A 77 -17.66 -7.55 -8.01
N LYS A 78 -18.32 -6.95 -7.01
CA LYS A 78 -19.65 -6.32 -7.20
C LYS A 78 -19.65 -5.23 -8.27
N ARG A 79 -18.54 -4.48 -8.46
CA ARG A 79 -18.41 -3.46 -9.51
C ARG A 79 -18.08 -4.05 -10.88
N ASN A 80 -17.42 -5.21 -10.92
CA ASN A 80 -17.04 -5.94 -12.12
C ASN A 80 -16.65 -7.37 -11.75
N GLU A 81 -17.42 -8.34 -12.23
CA GLU A 81 -17.30 -9.77 -11.91
C GLU A 81 -16.10 -10.45 -12.58
N ALA A 82 -15.37 -9.77 -13.46
CA ALA A 82 -14.18 -10.32 -14.13
C ALA A 82 -12.97 -10.49 -13.20
N GLY A 83 -13.11 -10.25 -11.89
CA GLY A 83 -12.03 -10.36 -10.93
C GLY A 83 -11.06 -9.17 -10.96
N LEU A 84 -9.77 -9.41 -10.72
CA LEU A 84 -8.72 -8.38 -10.81
C LEU A 84 -8.16 -8.37 -12.24
N VAL A 85 -8.40 -7.29 -13.00
CA VAL A 85 -8.03 -7.21 -14.41
C VAL A 85 -7.34 -5.91 -14.76
N MET A 86 -6.37 -5.97 -15.67
CA MET A 86 -5.64 -4.79 -16.17
C MET A 86 -6.57 -3.80 -16.88
N SER A 87 -7.62 -4.27 -17.55
CA SER A 87 -8.52 -3.41 -18.33
C SER A 87 -9.64 -2.77 -17.50
N ARG A 88 -9.59 -2.82 -16.15
CA ARG A 88 -10.67 -2.29 -15.30
C ARG A 88 -10.85 -0.76 -15.51
N PRO A 89 -12.03 -0.31 -15.98
CA PRO A 89 -12.35 1.11 -16.10
C PRO A 89 -12.27 1.84 -14.77
N SER A 90 -11.78 3.09 -14.77
CA SER A 90 -11.64 3.91 -13.56
C SER A 90 -12.93 4.04 -12.73
N ARG A 91 -14.10 4.12 -13.39
CA ARG A 91 -15.41 4.17 -12.73
C ARG A 91 -15.76 2.92 -11.88
N GLN A 92 -15.05 1.81 -12.10
CA GLN A 92 -15.25 0.53 -11.40
C GLN A 92 -14.14 0.24 -10.38
N ARG A 93 -13.17 1.15 -10.21
CA ARG A 93 -12.09 1.06 -9.23
C ARG A 93 -12.56 1.54 -7.85
N LEU A 94 -11.89 1.11 -6.78
CA LEU A 94 -12.11 1.66 -5.44
C LEU A 94 -11.28 2.93 -5.25
N ILE A 95 -11.78 3.92 -4.49
CA ILE A 95 -10.98 5.11 -4.17
C ILE A 95 -10.46 5.00 -2.73
N VAL A 96 -9.22 4.54 -2.58
CA VAL A 96 -8.61 4.16 -1.29
C VAL A 96 -7.12 4.53 -1.25
N SER A 97 -6.56 4.76 -0.06
CA SER A 97 -5.19 5.23 0.14
C SER A 97 -4.12 4.18 -0.13
N CYS A 98 -2.86 4.61 -0.02
CA CYS A 98 -1.67 3.79 -0.15
C CYS A 98 -1.68 2.56 0.79
N ARG A 99 -2.31 2.66 1.97
CA ARG A 99 -2.50 1.51 2.88
C ARG A 99 -3.22 0.37 2.20
N ASN A 100 -4.33 0.65 1.51
CA ASN A 100 -5.13 -0.36 0.83
C ASN A 100 -4.44 -0.91 -0.42
N HIS A 101 -3.64 -0.09 -1.11
CA HIS A 101 -2.79 -0.56 -2.21
C HIS A 101 -1.74 -1.56 -1.69
N ALA A 102 -1.02 -1.22 -0.61
CA ALA A 102 -0.06 -2.10 0.03
C ALA A 102 -0.74 -3.39 0.56
N LEU A 103 -1.92 -3.25 1.15
CA LEU A 103 -2.67 -4.38 1.67
C LEU A 103 -3.09 -5.38 0.59
N LEU A 104 -3.59 -4.90 -0.55
CA LEU A 104 -3.96 -5.76 -1.68
C LEU A 104 -2.73 -6.46 -2.29
N LEU A 105 -1.63 -5.74 -2.50
CA LEU A 105 -0.37 -6.34 -2.99
C LEU A 105 0.11 -7.44 -2.05
N ALA A 106 0.14 -7.19 -0.73
CA ALA A 106 0.58 -8.16 0.25
C ALA A 106 -0.28 -9.44 0.23
N ALA A 107 -1.59 -9.33 0.04
CA ALA A 107 -2.45 -10.51 -0.09
C ALA A 107 -2.19 -11.31 -1.37
N ILE A 108 -1.96 -10.63 -2.50
CA ILE A 108 -1.59 -11.32 -3.75
C ILE A 108 -0.28 -12.09 -3.56
N LEU A 109 0.75 -11.45 -3.02
CA LEU A 109 2.06 -12.06 -2.80
C LEU A 109 1.99 -13.27 -1.85
N LYS A 110 1.23 -13.14 -0.76
CA LYS A 110 0.98 -14.25 0.17
C LYS A 110 0.26 -15.41 -0.49
N ARG A 111 -0.70 -15.13 -1.39
CA ARG A 111 -1.36 -16.17 -2.20
C ARG A 111 -0.37 -16.90 -3.09
N HIS A 112 0.64 -16.19 -3.63
CA HIS A 112 1.73 -16.77 -4.41
C HIS A 112 2.81 -17.45 -3.55
N GLY A 113 2.65 -17.50 -2.22
CA GLY A 113 3.65 -18.05 -1.30
C GLY A 113 4.87 -17.15 -1.09
N ILE A 114 4.81 -15.88 -1.51
CA ILE A 114 5.90 -14.93 -1.34
C ILE A 114 5.72 -14.18 -0.01
N PRO A 115 6.71 -14.20 0.90
CA PRO A 115 6.64 -13.43 2.13
C PRO A 115 6.47 -11.93 1.88
N ALA A 116 5.44 -11.33 2.47
CA ALA A 116 5.18 -9.90 2.34
C ALA A 116 4.60 -9.30 3.62
N ARG A 117 5.01 -8.07 3.93
CA ARG A 117 4.52 -7.31 5.10
C ARG A 117 4.40 -5.83 4.80
N LEU A 118 3.37 -5.20 5.36
CA LEU A 118 3.16 -3.77 5.22
C LEU A 118 4.18 -3.00 6.06
N ARG A 119 4.55 -1.82 5.59
CA ARG A 119 5.36 -0.83 6.30
C ARG A 119 4.72 0.53 6.18
N VAL A 120 4.68 1.26 7.29
CA VAL A 120 4.24 2.64 7.35
C VAL A 120 5.43 3.53 7.70
N GLY A 121 5.47 4.71 7.10
CA GLY A 121 6.57 5.63 7.23
C GLY A 121 6.31 6.90 6.45
N PHE A 122 7.39 7.49 5.96
CA PHE A 122 7.35 8.75 5.25
C PHE A 122 8.29 8.73 4.05
N ALA A 123 7.83 9.29 2.93
CA ALA A 123 8.55 9.30 1.68
C ALA A 123 8.57 10.71 1.07
N GLU A 124 9.74 11.14 0.60
CA GLU A 124 9.88 12.42 -0.12
C GLU A 124 9.38 12.32 -1.56
N TYR A 125 9.50 11.14 -2.19
CA TYR A 125 9.14 10.93 -3.59
C TYR A 125 7.62 11.02 -3.89
N VAL A 126 6.77 10.98 -2.85
CA VAL A 126 5.33 11.27 -2.93
C VAL A 126 4.99 12.71 -2.49
N SER A 127 6.00 13.51 -2.14
CA SER A 127 5.83 14.92 -1.78
C SER A 127 5.91 15.83 -3.00
N ASP A 128 5.11 16.89 -2.96
CA ASP A 128 5.22 18.03 -3.86
C ASP A 128 6.32 19.03 -3.45
N ARG A 129 6.95 18.82 -2.28
CA ARG A 129 7.91 19.75 -1.68
C ARG A 129 9.19 19.02 -1.31
N LYS A 130 10.30 19.48 -1.88
CA LYS A 130 11.64 19.01 -1.52
C LYS A 130 11.90 19.21 -0.02
N GLY A 131 12.48 18.21 0.63
CA GLY A 131 12.74 18.16 2.06
C GLY A 131 11.51 17.90 2.93
N LYS A 132 10.34 17.60 2.33
CA LYS A 132 9.14 17.18 3.05
C LYS A 132 8.86 15.71 2.76
N TYR A 133 8.55 14.96 3.80
CA TYR A 133 8.27 13.53 3.71
C TYR A 133 6.81 13.30 4.05
N VAL A 134 6.07 12.70 3.12
CA VAL A 134 4.63 12.48 3.26
C VAL A 134 4.37 11.09 3.82
N ASP A 135 3.40 10.98 4.74
CA ASP A 135 2.86 9.71 5.23
C ASP A 135 2.61 8.75 4.07
N HIS A 136 3.13 7.52 4.19
CA HIS A 136 2.98 6.55 3.13
C HIS A 136 3.09 5.11 3.60
N TRP A 137 2.40 4.22 2.89
CA TRP A 137 2.37 2.78 3.16
C TRP A 137 2.91 2.00 1.96
N ILE A 138 3.83 1.08 2.22
CA ILE A 138 4.46 0.23 1.21
C ILE A 138 4.51 -1.23 1.70
N CYS A 139 5.03 -2.12 0.86
CA CYS A 139 5.35 -3.49 1.23
C CYS A 139 6.87 -3.68 1.36
N GLU A 140 7.28 -4.44 2.37
CA GLU A 140 8.50 -5.24 2.29
C GLU A 140 8.14 -6.59 1.69
N VAL A 141 8.84 -6.98 0.62
CA VAL A 141 8.66 -8.25 -0.09
C VAL A 141 9.96 -9.03 -0.06
N TRP A 142 9.91 -10.29 0.35
CA TRP A 142 11.11 -11.12 0.44
C TRP A 142 11.55 -11.57 -0.95
N GLN A 143 12.81 -11.32 -1.29
CA GLN A 143 13.47 -11.84 -2.47
C GLN A 143 14.40 -12.97 -2.05
N GLU A 144 14.01 -14.19 -2.40
CA GLU A 144 14.73 -15.41 -2.05
C GLU A 144 16.15 -15.46 -2.64
N ALA A 145 16.31 -15.14 -3.93
CA ALA A 145 17.61 -15.30 -4.60
C ALA A 145 18.70 -14.36 -4.05
N GLU A 146 18.30 -13.25 -3.42
CA GLU A 146 19.21 -12.28 -2.80
C GLU A 146 19.14 -12.31 -1.27
N SER A 147 18.30 -13.18 -0.68
CA SER A 147 18.07 -13.27 0.76
C SER A 147 17.81 -11.91 1.43
N ARG A 148 17.00 -11.06 0.78
CA ARG A 148 16.72 -9.70 1.28
C ARG A 148 15.29 -9.24 1.06
N TRP A 149 14.87 -8.26 1.85
CA TRP A 149 13.58 -7.58 1.70
C TRP A 149 13.71 -6.41 0.73
N LEU A 150 12.95 -6.44 -0.36
CA LEU A 150 12.73 -5.33 -1.28
C LEU A 150 11.66 -4.38 -0.73
N LEU A 151 11.82 -3.09 -0.96
CA LEU A 151 10.76 -2.11 -0.73
C LEU A 151 9.94 -1.93 -2.00
N VAL A 152 8.62 -2.13 -1.93
CA VAL A 152 7.71 -2.09 -3.07
C VAL A 152 6.52 -1.21 -2.75
N ASP A 153 6.28 -0.21 -3.58
CA ASP A 153 5.17 0.73 -3.45
C ASP A 153 4.15 0.49 -4.58
N PRO A 154 3.05 -0.23 -4.31
CA PRO A 154 2.03 -0.47 -5.33
C PRO A 154 1.19 0.76 -5.68
N ASP A 155 1.24 1.83 -4.89
CA ASP A 155 0.48 3.04 -5.18
C ASP A 155 1.19 3.92 -6.23
N THR A 156 2.52 4.04 -6.12
CA THR A 156 3.38 4.73 -7.11
C THR A 156 3.96 3.79 -8.17
N LYS A 157 3.81 2.47 -7.96
CA LYS A 157 4.30 1.38 -8.81
C LYS A 157 5.82 1.22 -8.82
N MET A 158 6.51 1.75 -7.82
CA MET A 158 7.96 1.61 -7.66
C MET A 158 8.30 0.24 -7.07
N VAL A 159 9.35 -0.39 -7.59
CA VAL A 159 9.86 -1.70 -7.14
C VAL A 159 11.33 -1.56 -6.76
N ASP A 160 11.71 -2.20 -5.66
CA ASP A 160 13.06 -2.17 -5.08
C ASP A 160 13.55 -0.74 -4.78
N ILE A 161 12.71 -0.01 -4.03
CA ILE A 161 13.02 1.36 -3.60
C ILE A 161 14.25 1.33 -2.70
N PRO A 162 15.24 2.21 -2.92
CA PRO A 162 16.37 2.34 -2.00
C PRO A 162 15.88 2.60 -0.57
N ARG A 163 16.41 1.87 0.42
CA ARG A 163 16.03 2.05 1.83
C ARG A 163 16.26 3.47 2.35
N SER A 164 17.15 4.23 1.71
CA SER A 164 17.38 5.65 1.99
C SER A 164 16.16 6.53 1.69
N ASP A 165 15.29 6.11 0.79
CA ASP A 165 14.25 6.95 0.19
C ASP A 165 12.89 6.79 0.89
N PHE A 166 12.77 5.79 1.77
CA PHE A 166 11.61 5.57 2.63
C PHE A 166 12.03 5.57 4.10
N LYS A 167 11.48 6.49 4.90
CA LYS A 167 11.78 6.61 6.33
C LYS A 167 10.72 5.87 7.14
N LEU A 168 11.05 4.71 7.73
CA LEU A 168 10.11 3.98 8.60
C LEU A 168 9.65 4.85 9.76
N ALA A 169 8.37 4.77 10.12
CA ALA A 169 7.79 5.61 11.16
C ALA A 169 8.50 5.46 12.53
N ALA A 170 8.89 4.23 12.88
CA ALA A 170 9.64 3.95 14.10
C ALA A 170 11.01 4.65 14.13
N ASP A 171 11.73 4.63 13.01
CA ASP A 171 13.05 5.27 12.89
C ASP A 171 12.92 6.79 12.96
N VAL A 172 11.91 7.35 12.28
CA VAL A 172 11.60 8.79 12.35
C VAL A 172 11.26 9.21 13.78
N TRP A 173 10.45 8.43 14.49
CA TRP A 173 10.12 8.70 15.89
C TRP A 173 11.35 8.72 16.80
N LEU A 174 12.21 7.70 16.71
CA LEU A 174 13.43 7.61 17.51
C LEU A 174 14.39 8.76 17.18
N SER A 175 14.62 9.02 15.90
CA SER A 175 15.48 10.11 15.41
C SER A 175 14.98 11.48 15.87
N ALA A 176 13.66 11.73 15.78
CA ALA A 176 13.06 12.98 16.22
C ALA A 176 13.19 13.18 17.73
N ARG A 177 13.00 12.11 18.53
CA ARG A 177 13.17 12.16 19.99
C ARG A 177 14.60 12.43 20.42
N GLN A 178 15.57 12.02 19.61
CA GLN A 178 16.99 12.25 19.85
C GLN A 178 17.49 13.60 19.27
N GLY A 179 16.63 14.34 18.57
CA GLY A 179 17.00 15.63 17.95
C GLY A 179 17.79 15.50 16.65
N PHE A 180 17.86 14.30 16.05
CA PHE A 180 18.56 14.07 14.78
C PHE A 180 17.73 14.45 13.54
N THR A 181 16.42 14.68 13.71
CA THR A 181 15.55 15.19 12.64
C THR A 181 14.47 16.11 13.21
N TYR A 182 13.93 17.00 12.36
CA TYR A 182 12.86 17.90 12.75
C TYR A 182 11.49 17.27 12.45
N PRO A 183 10.60 17.11 13.45
CA PRO A 183 9.25 16.57 13.24
C PRO A 183 8.46 17.30 12.15
N SER A 184 8.66 18.61 12.00
CA SER A 184 7.95 19.45 11.02
C SER A 184 8.25 19.11 9.56
N LEU A 185 9.21 18.22 9.28
CA LEU A 185 9.49 17.69 7.94
C LEU A 185 8.53 16.57 7.54
N TYR A 186 7.80 15.97 8.48
CA TYR A 186 6.98 14.78 8.27
C TYR A 186 5.48 15.10 8.44
N GLY A 187 4.64 14.61 7.53
CA GLY A 187 3.20 14.87 7.63
C GLY A 187 2.37 14.45 6.42
N VAL A 188 1.11 14.87 6.39
CA VAL A 188 0.16 14.61 5.30
C VAL A 188 -0.95 15.65 5.30
N GLY A 189 -1.27 16.20 4.12
CA GLY A 189 -2.27 17.26 3.99
C GLY A 189 -1.97 18.45 4.89
N ARG A 190 -2.87 18.73 5.84
CA ARG A 190 -2.70 19.82 6.83
C ARG A 190 -1.95 19.42 8.10
N TRP A 191 -1.68 18.12 8.30
CA TRP A 191 -1.12 17.58 9.54
C TRP A 191 0.38 17.37 9.37
N TRP A 192 1.19 18.08 10.14
CA TRP A 192 2.65 18.00 10.10
C TRP A 192 3.22 18.04 11.51
N GLY A 193 4.37 17.43 11.75
CA GLY A 193 5.01 17.42 13.07
C GLY A 193 4.83 16.11 13.82
N TRP A 194 4.75 16.21 15.16
CA TRP A 194 4.70 15.04 16.05
C TRP A 194 3.47 14.16 15.87
N GLU A 195 2.32 14.76 15.58
CA GLU A 195 1.04 14.05 15.49
C GLU A 195 1.05 12.92 14.44
N PRO A 196 1.35 13.17 13.15
CA PRO A 196 1.41 12.11 12.14
C PRO A 196 2.51 11.06 12.44
N ILE A 197 3.65 11.48 13.01
CA ILE A 197 4.72 10.53 13.39
C ILE A 197 4.19 9.56 14.45
N ARG A 198 3.50 10.06 15.48
CA ARG A 198 2.97 9.23 16.56
C ARG A 198 1.85 8.32 16.07
N GLN A 199 0.97 8.83 15.22
CA GLN A 199 -0.13 8.05 14.64
C GLN A 199 0.40 6.82 13.90
N ASN A 200 1.52 6.96 13.18
CA ASN A 200 2.12 5.86 12.43
C ASN A 200 2.79 4.76 13.29
N LEU A 201 2.84 4.91 14.62
CA LEU A 201 3.38 3.89 15.52
C LEU A 201 2.32 2.90 16.05
N ILE A 202 1.03 3.21 15.89
CA ILE A 202 -0.09 2.46 16.47
C ILE A 202 -0.93 1.74 15.41
N HIS A 203 -0.40 1.57 14.20
CA HIS A 203 -1.08 0.97 13.06
C HIS A 203 -0.74 -0.51 12.82
#